data_AF-A0A6M0RAG4-F1
#
_entry.id   AF-A0A6M0RAG4-F1
#
_cell.length_a   1.000
_cell.length_b   1.000
_cell.length_c   1.000
_cell.angle_alpha   90.00
_cell.angle_beta   90.00
_cell.angle_gamma   90.00
#
_symmetry.space_group_name_H-M   'P 1'
#
loop_
_entity.id
_entity.type
_entity.pdbx_description
1 polymer ?
#
loop_
_entity_poly.entity_id
_entity_poly.type
_entity_poly.pdbx_seq_one_letter_code
_entity_poly.pdbx_strand_id
1 'polypeptide(L)'
;MGSNGKDNIRGIDISSWQTGINYRKVKEFGDVVIIKATEGVDYVDSMLEKHYEGAKSAGLKVGFYHFFSDKTNPIEQAKDFWNAIKNKKFEVIPVLDIETSKRSKKEVTDRCILFLNEMKRLSGFDCIIYTYTNFARTKLDTRLSKYLLWIAEYGVNWPGSNGIWTSWVGFQYTDKAKVPGVPNLCDANKFTEGIYINGGRKKVKYIVIYNNGADQRAAEYLADFLSCPTISNIRAFDYSTVEHVYAVGYTKEHYTSYVEKVISGDGRYSTLEAVLKYIRENS
;
A
#
# COMPACT_ATOMS: atom_id res chain seq x y z
N MET A 1 3.44 12.99 -17.16
CA MET A 1 2.44 13.89 -16.57
C MET A 1 1.95 13.23 -15.29
N GLY A 2 2.46 13.70 -14.14
CA GLY A 2 2.10 13.18 -12.83
C GLY A 2 0.72 13.69 -12.43
N SER A 3 -0.13 12.82 -11.93
CA SER A 3 -1.48 13.16 -11.50
C SER A 3 -1.43 14.13 -10.32
N ASN A 4 -1.83 15.38 -10.56
CA ASN A 4 -2.30 16.30 -9.53
C ASN A 4 -3.51 15.66 -8.83
N GLY A 5 -3.35 15.21 -7.57
CA GLY A 5 -4.49 15.00 -6.66
C GLY A 5 -4.60 13.72 -5.81
N LYS A 6 -3.57 12.86 -5.66
CA LYS A 6 -3.67 11.63 -4.81
C LYS A 6 -2.44 11.29 -3.93
N ASP A 7 -1.54 12.24 -3.68
CA ASP A 7 -0.34 12.05 -2.83
C ASP A 7 -0.51 12.72 -1.46
N ASN A 8 -1.54 12.32 -0.69
CA ASN A 8 -1.96 13.06 0.51
C ASN A 8 -1.70 12.36 1.84
N ILE A 9 -1.14 11.15 1.85
CA ILE A 9 -0.84 10.47 3.11
C ILE A 9 0.49 11.01 3.63
N ARG A 10 0.49 11.57 4.84
CA ARG A 10 1.70 12.03 5.50
C ARG A 10 2.11 11.03 6.57
N GLY A 11 3.40 10.91 6.80
CA GLY A 11 3.90 10.09 7.88
C GLY A 11 5.34 10.41 8.24
N ILE A 12 5.79 9.71 9.27
CA ILE A 12 7.17 9.75 9.76
C ILE A 12 7.72 8.32 9.76
N ASP A 13 9.03 8.21 9.76
CA ASP A 13 9.72 6.98 10.13
C ASP A 13 10.61 7.24 11.34
N ILE A 14 10.68 6.23 12.22
CA ILE A 14 11.32 6.35 13.54
C ILE A 14 12.06 5.07 13.90
N SER A 15 13.01 5.22 14.81
CA SER A 15 13.83 4.15 15.36
C SER A 15 14.17 4.46 16.82
N SER A 16 15.03 3.64 17.43
CA SER A 16 15.61 3.90 18.75
C SER A 16 16.25 5.28 18.94
N TRP A 17 16.58 6.00 17.86
CA TRP A 17 17.05 7.38 17.91
C TRP A 17 15.99 8.39 18.39
N GLN A 18 14.70 8.13 18.16
CA GLN A 18 13.62 8.99 18.62
C GLN A 18 13.05 8.46 19.95
N THR A 19 13.22 9.20 21.02
CA THR A 19 12.67 8.86 22.34
C THR A 19 11.68 9.93 22.83
N GLY A 20 10.87 9.59 23.83
CA GLY A 20 9.93 10.55 24.44
C GLY A 20 8.78 11.02 23.52
N ILE A 21 8.42 10.24 22.50
CA ILE A 21 7.41 10.62 21.52
C ILE A 21 6.01 10.66 22.16
N ASN A 22 5.26 11.73 21.89
CA ASN A 22 3.83 11.82 22.12
C ASN A 22 3.06 11.52 20.82
N TYR A 23 2.64 10.27 20.65
CA TYR A 23 1.97 9.79 19.43
C TYR A 23 0.62 10.43 19.15
N ARG A 24 -0.09 10.92 20.17
CA ARG A 24 -1.36 11.64 19.96
C ARG A 24 -1.12 12.95 19.21
N LYS A 25 -0.02 13.63 19.50
CA LYS A 25 0.40 14.84 18.78
C LYS A 25 0.97 14.52 17.40
N VAL A 26 1.66 13.39 17.23
CA VAL A 26 2.15 12.95 15.90
C VAL A 26 1.02 12.83 14.89
N LYS A 27 -0.18 12.44 15.33
CA LYS A 27 -1.38 12.37 14.48
C LYS A 27 -1.80 13.70 13.86
N GLU A 28 -1.41 14.82 14.45
CA GLU A 28 -1.62 16.16 13.87
C GLU A 28 -0.71 16.40 12.65
N PHE A 29 0.39 15.65 12.53
CA PHE A 29 1.33 15.74 11.40
C PHE A 29 0.97 14.80 10.26
N GLY A 30 0.56 13.56 10.58
CA GLY A 30 0.25 12.53 9.61
C GLY A 30 -0.27 11.25 10.24
N ASP A 31 -0.75 10.36 9.38
CA ASP A 31 -1.46 9.14 9.79
C ASP A 31 -0.56 7.90 9.85
N VAL A 32 0.64 7.96 9.24
CA VAL A 32 1.54 6.81 9.09
C VAL A 32 2.78 6.96 9.97
N VAL A 33 3.15 5.88 10.66
CA VAL A 33 4.44 5.73 11.34
C VAL A 33 5.09 4.43 10.91
N ILE A 34 6.25 4.50 10.26
CA ILE A 34 7.06 3.33 9.90
C ILE A 34 8.19 3.18 10.93
N ILE A 35 8.29 2.01 11.57
CA ILE A 35 9.12 1.81 12.76
C ILE A 35 10.28 0.87 12.41
N LYS A 36 11.52 1.22 12.79
CA LYS A 36 12.65 0.30 12.70
C LYS A 36 12.38 -0.92 13.56
N ALA A 37 12.43 -2.11 12.96
CA ALA A 37 12.27 -3.35 13.70
C ALA A 37 13.61 -4.04 13.96
N THR A 38 14.46 -4.10 12.94
CA THR A 38 15.69 -4.92 12.96
C THR A 38 16.76 -4.31 12.08
N GLU A 39 18.00 -4.69 12.32
CA GLU A 39 19.16 -4.32 11.50
C GLU A 39 20.10 -5.52 11.37
N GLY A 40 20.43 -5.94 10.14
CA GLY A 40 21.28 -7.13 9.99
C GLY A 40 20.71 -8.36 10.71
N VAL A 41 21.59 -9.16 11.30
CA VAL A 41 21.20 -10.38 12.04
C VAL A 41 21.41 -10.14 13.53
N ASP A 42 20.53 -10.69 14.35
CA ASP A 42 20.56 -10.65 15.83
C ASP A 42 20.36 -9.28 16.49
N TYR A 43 20.02 -8.23 15.74
CA TYR A 43 19.65 -6.92 16.30
C TYR A 43 18.16 -6.61 16.10
N VAL A 44 17.46 -6.44 17.22
CA VAL A 44 16.10 -5.89 17.30
C VAL A 44 16.19 -4.48 17.87
N ASP A 45 15.53 -3.52 17.23
CA ASP A 45 15.51 -2.13 17.71
C ASP A 45 14.89 -2.06 19.10
N SER A 46 15.61 -1.44 20.05
CA SER A 46 15.24 -1.40 21.46
C SER A 46 13.94 -0.63 21.74
N MET A 47 13.50 0.21 20.81
CA MET A 47 12.27 0.99 20.91
C MET A 47 11.11 0.39 20.12
N LEU A 48 11.30 -0.74 19.41
CA LEU A 48 10.29 -1.37 18.56
C LEU A 48 8.94 -1.53 19.28
N GLU A 49 8.92 -2.15 20.46
CA GLU A 49 7.67 -2.40 21.19
C GLU A 49 7.01 -1.10 21.64
N LYS A 50 7.79 -0.20 22.25
CA LYS A 50 7.28 1.08 22.76
C LYS A 50 6.74 1.97 21.64
N HIS A 51 7.40 1.99 20.49
CA HIS A 51 6.94 2.68 19.29
C HIS A 51 5.67 2.07 18.74
N TYR A 52 5.62 0.74 18.67
CA TYR A 52 4.46 0.01 18.18
C TYR A 52 3.22 0.30 19.04
N GLU A 53 3.31 0.06 20.34
CA GLU A 53 2.19 0.25 21.28
C GLU A 53 1.75 1.72 21.30
N GLY A 54 2.71 2.64 21.35
CA GLY A 54 2.45 4.08 21.32
C GLY A 54 1.69 4.51 20.07
N ALA A 55 2.16 4.10 18.88
CA ALA A 55 1.53 4.45 17.62
C ALA A 55 0.13 3.80 17.48
N LYS A 56 -0.02 2.51 17.83
CA LYS A 56 -1.33 1.84 17.78
C LYS A 56 -2.33 2.46 18.74
N SER A 57 -1.93 2.83 19.95
CA SER A 57 -2.82 3.45 20.95
C SER A 57 -3.33 4.83 20.52
N ALA A 58 -2.57 5.55 19.67
CA ALA A 58 -3.00 6.81 19.06
C ALA A 58 -3.87 6.62 17.79
N GLY A 59 -4.08 5.37 17.36
CA GLY A 59 -4.81 5.04 16.15
C GLY A 59 -4.07 5.42 14.86
N LEU A 60 -2.73 5.42 14.89
CA LEU A 60 -1.89 5.59 13.71
C LEU A 60 -1.80 4.28 12.91
N LYS A 61 -1.57 4.42 11.60
CA LYS A 61 -1.25 3.32 10.69
C LYS A 61 0.22 2.98 10.83
N VAL A 62 0.51 1.72 11.13
CA VAL A 62 1.88 1.30 11.44
C VAL A 62 2.48 0.51 10.29
N GLY A 63 3.75 0.77 10.02
CA GLY A 63 4.63 -0.06 9.20
C GLY A 63 5.91 -0.41 9.94
N PHE A 64 6.68 -1.32 9.36
CA PHE A 64 8.00 -1.68 9.89
C PHE A 64 9.03 -1.72 8.78
N TYR A 65 10.27 -1.36 9.12
CA TYR A 65 11.40 -1.51 8.22
C TYR A 65 12.55 -2.31 8.85
N HIS A 66 13.29 -2.99 7.98
CA HIS A 66 14.53 -3.67 8.30
C HIS A 66 15.69 -2.95 7.64
N PHE A 67 16.67 -2.51 8.43
CA PHE A 67 17.90 -1.92 7.91
C PHE A 67 18.85 -3.03 7.43
N PHE A 68 19.06 -3.10 6.13
CA PHE A 68 19.82 -4.17 5.51
C PHE A 68 21.33 -4.03 5.79
N SER A 69 21.91 -5.09 6.32
CA SER A 69 23.35 -5.23 6.44
C SER A 69 23.93 -6.04 5.29
N ASP A 70 24.85 -5.42 4.56
CA ASP A 70 25.60 -6.06 3.48
C ASP A 70 26.62 -7.11 3.97
N LYS A 71 26.81 -7.22 5.29
CA LYS A 71 27.77 -8.12 5.92
C LYS A 71 27.16 -9.45 6.36
N THR A 72 25.87 -9.49 6.66
CA THR A 72 25.19 -10.65 7.26
C THR A 72 24.33 -11.41 6.23
N ASN A 73 23.89 -12.63 6.53
CA ASN A 73 23.11 -13.43 5.59
C ASN A 73 21.73 -12.78 5.28
N PRO A 74 21.35 -12.52 4.00
CA PRO A 74 20.06 -11.91 3.68
C PRO A 74 18.82 -12.73 4.08
N ILE A 75 18.94 -14.06 4.11
CA ILE A 75 17.86 -14.97 4.49
C ILE A 75 17.64 -14.92 6.00
N GLU A 76 18.71 -14.91 6.79
CA GLU A 76 18.61 -14.76 8.26
C GLU A 76 18.06 -13.37 8.63
N GLN A 77 18.49 -12.32 7.92
CA GLN A 77 17.92 -10.97 8.06
C GLN A 77 16.39 -10.95 7.86
N ALA A 78 15.88 -11.65 6.83
CA ALA A 78 14.45 -11.76 6.59
C ALA A 78 13.72 -12.52 7.70
N LYS A 79 14.33 -13.59 8.23
CA LYS A 79 13.78 -14.35 9.37
C LYS A 79 13.69 -13.49 10.62
N ASP A 80 14.75 -12.76 10.96
CA ASP A 80 14.78 -11.88 12.13
C ASP A 80 13.76 -10.76 12.00
N PHE A 81 13.70 -10.12 10.83
CA PHE A 81 12.71 -9.10 10.57
C PHE A 81 11.28 -9.63 10.74
N TRP A 82 10.97 -10.78 10.12
CA TRP A 82 9.65 -11.37 10.27
C TRP A 82 9.35 -11.78 11.71
N ASN A 83 10.31 -12.38 12.42
CA ASN A 83 10.13 -12.77 13.82
C ASN A 83 9.82 -11.58 14.72
N ALA A 84 10.42 -10.41 14.46
CA ALA A 84 10.18 -9.19 15.22
C ALA A 84 8.76 -8.63 15.02
N ILE A 85 8.13 -8.84 13.86
CA ILE A 85 6.87 -8.17 13.49
C ILE A 85 5.65 -9.09 13.34
N LYS A 86 5.84 -10.41 13.21
CA LYS A 86 4.77 -11.37 12.85
C LYS A 86 3.55 -11.39 13.79
N ASN A 87 3.75 -11.05 15.06
CA ASN A 87 2.68 -11.02 16.07
C ASN A 87 2.06 -9.62 16.23
N LYS A 88 2.45 -8.65 15.40
CA LYS A 88 1.98 -7.27 15.45
C LYS A 88 0.93 -7.04 14.37
N LYS A 89 -0.05 -6.18 14.66
CA LYS A 89 -1.00 -5.65 13.67
C LYS A 89 -0.42 -4.41 12.99
N PHE A 90 -0.21 -4.45 11.69
CA PHE A 90 0.33 -3.35 10.89
C PHE A 90 -0.45 -3.21 9.57
N GLU A 91 -0.43 -2.01 9.01
CA GLU A 91 -1.22 -1.64 7.83
C GLU A 91 -0.36 -1.33 6.60
N VAL A 92 0.90 -0.96 6.82
CA VAL A 92 1.88 -0.66 5.77
C VAL A 92 2.65 -1.92 5.39
N ILE A 93 2.91 -2.10 4.09
CA ILE A 93 3.70 -3.22 3.57
C ILE A 93 5.11 -3.21 4.21
N PRO A 94 5.66 -4.37 4.64
CA PRO A 94 7.00 -4.41 5.23
C PRO A 94 8.07 -3.81 4.30
N VAL A 95 9.02 -3.07 4.88
CA VAL A 95 10.02 -2.32 4.11
C VAL A 95 11.40 -2.95 4.28
N LEU A 96 12.08 -3.19 3.16
CA LEU A 96 13.52 -3.43 3.10
C LEU A 96 14.23 -2.09 2.90
N ASP A 97 14.97 -1.64 3.90
CA ASP A 97 15.82 -0.45 3.81
C ASP A 97 17.22 -0.87 3.35
N ILE A 98 17.60 -0.45 2.14
CA ILE A 98 18.91 -0.72 1.53
C ILE A 98 19.59 0.57 1.07
N GLU A 99 20.56 1.01 1.83
CA GLU A 99 21.25 2.28 1.59
C GLU A 99 22.77 2.21 1.72
N THR A 100 23.33 1.06 2.12
CA THR A 100 24.78 0.89 2.23
C THR A 100 25.24 -0.43 1.60
N SER A 101 26.29 -0.37 0.79
CA SER A 101 27.04 -1.54 0.33
C SER A 101 28.33 -1.13 -0.38
N LYS A 102 29.38 -1.93 -0.22
CA LYS A 102 30.62 -1.81 -0.99
C LYS A 102 30.66 -2.74 -2.21
N ARG A 103 29.65 -3.58 -2.41
CA ARG A 103 29.58 -4.58 -3.49
C ARG A 103 29.23 -3.96 -4.84
N SER A 104 29.37 -4.78 -5.87
CA SER A 104 28.88 -4.47 -7.21
C SER A 104 27.35 -4.41 -7.23
N LYS A 105 26.80 -3.70 -8.22
CA LYS A 105 25.36 -3.55 -8.42
C LYS A 105 24.62 -4.88 -8.48
N LYS A 106 25.19 -5.85 -9.19
CA LYS A 106 24.62 -7.19 -9.35
C LYS A 106 24.52 -7.91 -8.02
N GLU A 107 25.61 -7.90 -7.23
CA GLU A 107 25.67 -8.58 -5.93
C GLU A 107 24.70 -7.98 -4.91
N VAL A 108 24.60 -6.65 -4.83
CA VAL A 108 23.63 -5.99 -3.94
C VAL A 108 22.21 -6.42 -4.31
N THR A 109 21.88 -6.38 -5.60
CA THR A 109 20.56 -6.78 -6.10
C THR A 109 20.26 -8.25 -5.86
N ASP A 110 21.23 -9.15 -6.08
CA ASP A 110 21.09 -10.58 -5.78
C ASP A 110 20.76 -10.81 -4.30
N ARG A 111 21.46 -10.09 -3.41
CA ARG A 111 21.25 -10.17 -1.96
C ARG A 111 19.91 -9.61 -1.52
N CYS A 112 19.47 -8.49 -2.10
CA CYS A 112 18.12 -7.96 -1.89
C CYS A 112 17.06 -8.99 -2.30
N ILE A 113 17.21 -9.62 -3.47
CA ILE A 113 16.27 -10.63 -3.96
C ILE A 113 16.18 -11.83 -3.01
N LEU A 114 17.30 -12.27 -2.43
CA LEU A 114 17.29 -13.35 -1.42
C LEU A 114 16.44 -12.97 -0.19
N PHE A 115 16.64 -11.76 0.34
CA PHE A 115 15.82 -11.26 1.46
C PHE A 115 14.34 -11.17 1.08
N LEU A 116 14.04 -10.55 -0.07
CA LEU A 116 12.68 -10.30 -0.53
C LEU A 116 11.91 -11.61 -0.78
N ASN A 117 12.56 -12.61 -1.38
CA ASN A 117 11.98 -13.93 -1.60
C ASN A 117 11.71 -14.66 -0.28
N GLU A 118 12.64 -14.57 0.68
CA GLU A 118 12.46 -15.19 1.99
C GLU A 118 11.33 -14.52 2.79
N MET A 119 11.26 -13.19 2.77
CA MET A 119 10.13 -12.46 3.36
C MET A 119 8.80 -12.88 2.75
N LYS A 120 8.72 -13.00 1.43
CA LYS A 120 7.52 -13.48 0.73
C LYS A 120 7.15 -14.90 1.15
N ARG A 121 8.13 -15.79 1.26
CA ARG A 121 7.95 -17.18 1.68
C ARG A 121 7.45 -17.30 3.12
N LEU A 122 7.98 -16.48 4.04
CA LEU A 122 7.67 -16.54 5.48
C LEU A 122 6.34 -15.86 5.83
N SER A 123 6.03 -14.73 5.18
CA SER A 123 4.94 -13.84 5.59
C SER A 123 3.78 -13.77 4.59
N GLY A 124 4.00 -14.20 3.34
CA GLY A 124 3.06 -13.99 2.24
C GLY A 124 3.07 -12.57 1.65
N PHE A 125 3.76 -11.62 2.28
CA PHE A 125 3.86 -10.24 1.80
C PHE A 125 5.05 -10.04 0.85
N ASP A 126 4.83 -9.29 -0.22
CA ASP A 126 5.94 -8.60 -0.88
C ASP A 126 6.44 -7.46 0.02
N CYS A 127 7.65 -6.96 -0.23
CA CYS A 127 8.16 -5.80 0.49
C CYS A 127 8.22 -4.55 -0.40
N ILE A 128 8.20 -3.40 0.25
CA ILE A 128 8.62 -2.12 -0.35
C ILE A 128 10.14 -2.02 -0.20
N ILE A 129 10.80 -1.44 -1.20
CA ILE A 129 12.22 -1.12 -1.12
C ILE A 129 12.37 0.35 -0.76
N TYR A 130 13.01 0.62 0.36
CA TYR A 130 13.51 1.95 0.72
C TYR A 130 14.97 2.10 0.31
N THR A 131 15.30 3.23 -0.31
CA THR A 131 16.66 3.63 -0.67
C THR A 131 16.69 5.10 -1.04
N TYR A 132 17.87 5.66 -1.33
CA TYR A 132 18.01 7.02 -1.87
C TYR A 132 18.44 7.03 -3.34
N THR A 133 18.11 8.10 -4.07
CA THR A 133 18.22 8.19 -5.54
C THR A 133 19.60 7.82 -6.07
N ASN A 134 20.68 8.29 -5.43
CA ASN A 134 22.03 7.95 -5.87
C ASN A 134 22.40 6.48 -5.62
N PHE A 135 21.96 5.88 -4.51
CA PHE A 135 22.19 4.46 -4.24
C PHE A 135 21.47 3.59 -5.27
N ALA A 136 20.21 3.88 -5.55
CA ALA A 136 19.46 3.20 -6.60
C ALA A 136 20.21 3.22 -7.95
N ARG A 137 20.66 4.41 -8.39
CA ARG A 137 21.40 4.55 -9.65
C ARG A 137 22.69 3.74 -9.69
N THR A 138 23.46 3.76 -8.60
CA THR A 138 24.86 3.30 -8.60
C THR A 138 25.03 1.87 -8.08
N LYS A 139 24.10 1.38 -7.26
CA LYS A 139 24.21 0.11 -6.53
C LYS A 139 23.08 -0.88 -6.77
N LEU A 140 21.98 -0.50 -7.43
CA LEU A 140 20.87 -1.40 -7.72
C LEU A 140 20.64 -1.55 -9.24
N ASP A 141 20.03 -2.67 -9.65
CA ASP A 141 19.65 -2.93 -11.05
C ASP A 141 18.15 -3.13 -11.25
N THR A 142 17.75 -3.19 -12.53
CA THR A 142 16.35 -3.18 -12.99
C THR A 142 15.53 -4.38 -12.54
N ARG A 143 16.16 -5.45 -12.02
CA ARG A 143 15.42 -6.61 -11.48
C ARG A 143 14.57 -6.26 -10.26
N LEU A 144 14.87 -5.15 -9.58
CA LEU A 144 14.08 -4.65 -8.45
C LEU A 144 12.88 -3.79 -8.86
N SER A 145 12.73 -3.44 -10.15
CA SER A 145 11.64 -2.58 -10.64
C SER A 145 10.22 -3.12 -10.41
N LYS A 146 10.07 -4.43 -10.18
CA LYS A 146 8.79 -5.08 -9.85
C LYS A 146 8.32 -4.85 -8.41
N TYR A 147 9.20 -4.41 -7.52
CA TYR A 147 8.86 -4.06 -6.14
C TYR A 147 8.53 -2.57 -6.04
N LEU A 148 7.65 -2.22 -5.10
CA LEU A 148 7.29 -0.84 -4.84
C LEU A 148 8.47 -0.08 -4.22
N LEU A 149 8.55 1.23 -4.50
CA LEU A 149 9.65 2.09 -4.06
C LEU A 149 9.18 3.11 -3.03
N TRP A 150 9.91 3.22 -1.93
CA TRP A 150 9.93 4.38 -1.05
C TRP A 150 11.29 5.08 -1.20
N ILE A 151 11.33 6.24 -1.84
CA ILE A 151 12.58 6.92 -2.21
C ILE A 151 12.91 8.05 -1.24
N ALA A 152 14.18 8.19 -0.88
CA ALA A 152 14.70 9.36 -0.17
C ALA A 152 15.45 10.30 -1.12
N GLU A 153 15.06 11.58 -1.12
CA GLU A 153 15.79 12.67 -1.78
C GLU A 153 15.42 14.03 -1.17
N TYR A 154 16.33 14.62 -0.40
CA TYR A 154 16.01 15.82 0.38
C TYR A 154 16.21 17.11 -0.42
N GLY A 155 15.44 18.14 -0.08
CA GLY A 155 15.58 19.48 -0.69
C GLY A 155 15.01 19.61 -2.10
N VAL A 156 14.26 18.60 -2.57
CA VAL A 156 13.59 18.61 -3.88
C VAL A 156 12.08 18.44 -3.73
N ASN A 157 11.32 19.00 -4.67
CA ASN A 157 9.87 18.81 -4.71
C ASN A 157 9.47 17.43 -5.26
N TRP A 158 10.31 16.85 -6.10
CA TRP A 158 10.12 15.57 -6.75
C TRP A 158 11.45 14.81 -6.85
N PRO A 159 11.49 13.51 -6.51
CA PRO A 159 12.68 12.69 -6.68
C PRO A 159 13.16 12.65 -8.13
N GLY A 160 14.48 12.69 -8.33
CA GLY A 160 15.10 12.52 -9.63
C GLY A 160 14.96 11.09 -10.16
N SER A 161 15.07 10.93 -11.49
CA SER A 161 15.06 9.60 -12.12
C SER A 161 16.20 8.73 -11.62
N ASN A 162 15.95 7.48 -11.23
CA ASN A 162 17.01 6.56 -10.79
C ASN A 162 17.36 5.45 -11.81
N GLY A 163 16.63 5.37 -12.92
CA GLY A 163 16.86 4.37 -13.98
C GLY A 163 16.30 2.96 -13.70
N ILE A 164 15.64 2.76 -12.55
CA ILE A 164 15.04 1.47 -12.14
C ILE A 164 13.52 1.62 -12.01
N TRP A 165 13.06 2.62 -11.25
CA TRP A 165 11.65 2.87 -11.00
C TRP A 165 11.16 4.12 -11.72
N THR A 166 9.94 4.04 -12.24
CA THR A 166 9.23 5.15 -12.91
C THR A 166 8.19 5.82 -12.01
N SER A 167 7.90 5.23 -10.84
CA SER A 167 6.98 5.75 -9.83
C SER A 167 7.42 5.30 -8.44
N TRP A 168 6.88 5.93 -7.40
CA TRP A 168 7.12 5.62 -6.00
C TRP A 168 5.79 5.58 -5.24
N VAL A 169 5.74 4.82 -4.15
CA VAL A 169 4.62 4.81 -3.19
C VAL A 169 4.96 5.56 -1.90
N GLY A 170 6.24 5.85 -1.68
CA GLY A 170 6.71 6.75 -0.64
C GLY A 170 7.81 7.68 -1.13
N PHE A 171 7.83 8.88 -0.58
CA PHE A 171 8.88 9.87 -0.77
C PHE A 171 9.28 10.46 0.59
N GLN A 172 10.46 10.10 1.08
CA GLN A 172 11.09 10.76 2.22
C GLN A 172 11.77 12.04 1.72
N TYR A 173 11.17 13.19 2.05
CA TYR A 173 11.57 14.48 1.49
C TYR A 173 12.44 15.31 2.43
N THR A 174 12.54 14.92 3.70
CA THR A 174 13.43 15.56 4.68
C THR A 174 13.65 14.67 5.90
N ASP A 175 14.84 14.80 6.49
CA ASP A 175 15.28 14.30 7.79
C ASP A 175 15.15 15.35 8.92
N LYS A 176 14.64 16.53 8.57
CA LYS A 176 14.67 17.74 9.41
C LYS A 176 13.29 18.30 9.72
N ALA A 177 12.25 17.47 9.67
CA ALA A 177 10.92 17.93 10.02
C ALA A 177 10.78 18.19 11.52
N LYS A 178 10.12 19.29 11.87
CA LYS A 178 9.62 19.54 13.22
C LYS A 178 8.24 18.90 13.33
N VAL A 179 8.15 17.76 14.02
CA VAL A 179 6.92 16.98 14.12
C VAL A 179 6.34 17.15 15.53
N PRO A 180 5.08 17.61 15.68
CA PRO A 180 4.42 17.68 16.98
C PRO A 180 4.52 16.36 17.76
N GLY A 181 5.03 16.46 18.98
CA GLY A 181 5.21 15.29 19.86
C GLY A 181 6.51 14.52 19.65
N VAL A 182 7.33 14.83 18.63
CA VAL A 182 8.69 14.30 18.51
C VAL A 182 9.67 15.37 19.01
N PRO A 183 10.49 15.09 20.05
CA PRO A 183 11.35 16.13 20.64
C PRO A 183 12.42 16.68 19.69
N ASN A 184 12.99 15.82 18.85
CA ASN A 184 14.06 16.16 17.91
C ASN A 184 13.52 16.23 16.48
N LEU A 185 14.40 16.65 15.56
CA LEU A 185 14.13 16.54 14.13
C LEU A 185 13.85 15.09 13.73
N CYS A 186 12.93 14.94 12.79
CA CYS A 186 12.39 13.64 12.40
C CYS A 186 12.31 13.54 10.88
N ASP A 187 12.43 12.31 10.39
CA ASP A 187 12.15 11.99 9.00
C ASP A 187 10.67 12.20 8.69
N ALA A 188 10.41 12.81 7.53
CA ALA A 188 9.05 13.07 7.06
C ALA A 188 8.84 12.62 5.62
N ASN A 189 7.66 12.04 5.42
CA ASN A 189 7.31 11.29 4.24
C ASN A 189 5.98 11.74 3.66
N LYS A 190 5.89 11.63 2.33
CA LYS A 190 4.64 11.61 1.58
C LYS A 190 4.44 10.21 1.03
N PHE A 191 3.24 9.68 1.16
CA PHE A 191 2.87 8.35 0.69
C PHE A 191 1.65 8.42 -0.23
N THR A 192 1.56 7.43 -1.12
CA THR A 192 0.34 7.09 -1.86
C THR A 192 -0.38 5.93 -1.17
N GLU A 193 -1.62 5.64 -1.54
CA GLU A 193 -2.35 4.47 -1.04
C GLU A 193 -1.59 3.14 -1.26
N GLY A 194 -0.68 3.09 -2.24
CA GLY A 194 0.17 1.93 -2.50
C GLY A 194 1.09 1.52 -1.35
N ILE A 195 1.23 2.36 -0.31
CA ILE A 195 1.98 2.03 0.91
C ILE A 195 1.30 0.93 1.75
N TYR A 196 -0.04 0.82 1.67
CA TYR A 196 -0.80 -0.09 2.53
C TYR A 196 -0.90 -1.50 1.94
N ILE A 197 -0.92 -2.52 2.81
CA ILE A 197 -1.06 -3.95 2.46
C ILE A 197 -2.27 -4.20 1.55
N ASN A 198 -3.34 -3.41 1.70
CA ASN A 198 -4.55 -3.50 0.90
C ASN A 198 -4.81 -2.26 0.02
N GLY A 199 -3.99 -1.22 0.11
CA GLY A 199 -4.18 0.03 -0.64
C GLY A 199 -3.75 -0.08 -2.11
N GLY A 200 -3.06 -1.17 -2.47
CA GLY A 200 -2.71 -1.54 -3.83
C GLY A 200 -3.62 -2.59 -4.48
N ARG A 201 -4.60 -3.17 -3.77
CA ARG A 201 -5.67 -3.90 -4.46
C ARG A 201 -6.44 -2.83 -5.21
N LYS A 202 -6.22 -2.72 -6.52
CA LYS A 202 -7.04 -1.90 -7.41
C LYS A 202 -8.49 -2.21 -7.05
N LYS A 203 -9.13 -1.34 -6.27
CA LYS A 203 -10.57 -1.44 -6.12
C LYS A 203 -11.10 -1.14 -7.50
N VAL A 204 -11.61 -2.15 -8.18
CA VAL A 204 -12.45 -1.91 -9.35
C VAL A 204 -13.54 -0.96 -8.84
N LYS A 205 -13.55 0.28 -9.34
CA LYS A 205 -14.37 1.35 -8.75
C LYS A 205 -15.84 0.95 -8.77
N TYR A 206 -16.28 0.41 -9.90
CA TYR A 206 -17.63 -0.13 -10.09
C TYR A 206 -17.54 -1.46 -10.83
N ILE A 207 -18.43 -2.40 -10.50
CA ILE A 207 -18.76 -3.54 -11.34
C ILE A 207 -20.28 -3.71 -11.35
N VAL A 208 -20.84 -4.09 -12.49
CA VAL A 208 -22.27 -4.39 -12.61
C VAL A 208 -22.48 -5.89 -12.84
N ILE A 209 -23.17 -6.55 -11.91
CA ILE A 209 -23.51 -7.97 -11.98
C ILE A 209 -24.86 -8.14 -12.69
N TYR A 210 -24.95 -9.13 -13.58
CA TYR A 210 -26.21 -9.55 -14.22
C TYR A 210 -26.42 -11.07 -14.18
N ASN A 211 -27.68 -11.51 -14.22
CA ASN A 211 -28.05 -12.93 -14.18
C ASN A 211 -28.40 -13.50 -15.57
N ASN A 212 -29.50 -13.04 -16.18
CA ASN A 212 -29.97 -13.54 -17.48
C ASN A 212 -29.69 -12.54 -18.62
N GLY A 213 -29.85 -12.96 -19.88
CA GLY A 213 -29.54 -12.12 -21.05
C GLY A 213 -30.47 -10.91 -21.27
N ALA A 214 -31.63 -10.85 -20.61
CA ALA A 214 -32.45 -9.63 -20.62
C ALA A 214 -31.91 -8.60 -19.64
N ASP A 215 -31.57 -9.03 -18.41
CA ASP A 215 -30.97 -8.17 -17.40
C ASP A 215 -29.56 -7.70 -17.81
N GLN A 216 -28.82 -8.53 -18.56
CA GLN A 216 -27.53 -8.12 -19.13
C GLN A 216 -27.66 -6.83 -19.95
N ARG A 217 -28.68 -6.73 -20.81
CA ARG A 217 -28.87 -5.54 -21.66
C ARG A 217 -29.05 -4.26 -20.83
N ALA A 218 -29.81 -4.35 -19.74
CA ALA A 218 -29.97 -3.23 -18.82
C ALA A 218 -28.68 -2.96 -18.01
N ALA A 219 -27.95 -4.01 -17.61
CA ALA A 219 -26.67 -3.90 -16.94
C ALA A 219 -25.60 -3.17 -17.77
N GLU A 220 -25.55 -3.41 -19.10
CA GLU A 220 -24.59 -2.71 -19.97
C GLU A 220 -24.86 -1.20 -20.03
N TYR A 221 -26.12 -0.74 -20.08
CA TYR A 221 -26.43 0.71 -20.01
C TYR A 221 -25.97 1.35 -18.69
N LEU A 222 -26.17 0.64 -17.58
CA LEU A 222 -25.68 1.09 -16.28
C LEU A 222 -24.15 1.12 -16.24
N ALA A 223 -23.50 0.12 -16.83
CA ALA A 223 -22.04 0.01 -16.89
C ALA A 223 -21.41 1.10 -17.77
N ASP A 224 -22.05 1.45 -18.90
CA ASP A 224 -21.65 2.57 -19.75
C ASP A 224 -21.71 3.90 -18.97
N PHE A 225 -22.82 4.15 -18.27
CA PHE A 225 -22.98 5.34 -17.44
C PHE A 225 -21.92 5.41 -16.33
N LEU A 226 -21.62 4.28 -15.67
CA LEU A 226 -20.61 4.19 -14.62
C LEU A 226 -19.16 4.08 -15.14
N SER A 227 -18.97 3.96 -16.46
CA SER A 227 -17.69 3.69 -17.12
C SER A 227 -16.95 2.49 -16.49
N CYS A 228 -17.63 1.35 -16.39
CA CYS A 228 -17.14 0.19 -15.65
C CYS A 228 -17.43 -1.16 -16.35
N PRO A 229 -16.79 -2.26 -15.92
CA PRO A 229 -17.07 -3.59 -16.48
C PRO A 229 -18.39 -4.19 -15.99
N THR A 230 -18.95 -5.11 -16.78
CA THR A 230 -20.00 -6.04 -16.37
C THR A 230 -19.43 -7.43 -16.04
N ILE A 231 -20.16 -8.18 -15.21
CA ILE A 231 -19.84 -9.59 -14.92
C ILE A 231 -21.12 -10.42 -14.78
N SER A 232 -21.11 -11.63 -15.35
CA SER A 232 -22.20 -12.58 -15.12
C SER A 232 -22.12 -13.16 -13.71
N ASN A 233 -23.26 -13.19 -13.01
CA ASN A 233 -23.38 -13.67 -11.63
C ASN A 233 -22.95 -15.14 -11.45
N ILE A 234 -22.94 -15.95 -12.53
CA ILE A 234 -22.49 -17.34 -12.48
C ILE A 234 -20.96 -17.48 -12.37
N ARG A 235 -20.20 -16.40 -12.58
CA ARG A 235 -18.74 -16.43 -12.52
C ARG A 235 -18.28 -16.29 -11.07
N ALA A 236 -17.48 -17.25 -10.61
CA ALA A 236 -16.74 -17.11 -9.36
C ALA A 236 -15.75 -15.93 -9.47
N PHE A 237 -15.91 -14.94 -8.60
CA PHE A 237 -15.09 -13.72 -8.58
C PHE A 237 -14.96 -13.21 -7.14
N ASP A 238 -13.78 -12.70 -6.76
CA ASP A 238 -13.55 -12.09 -5.45
C ASP A 238 -13.98 -10.62 -5.46
N TYR A 239 -15.19 -10.36 -4.98
CA TYR A 239 -15.75 -9.02 -4.90
C TYR A 239 -15.20 -8.17 -3.74
N SER A 240 -14.33 -8.72 -2.86
CA SER A 240 -13.69 -7.95 -1.78
C SER A 240 -12.75 -6.86 -2.29
N THR A 241 -12.40 -6.91 -3.58
CA THR A 241 -11.53 -5.97 -4.28
C THR A 241 -12.31 -4.99 -5.16
N VAL A 242 -13.61 -4.80 -4.93
CA VAL A 242 -14.44 -3.85 -5.68
C VAL A 242 -14.97 -2.81 -4.71
N GLU A 243 -14.94 -1.53 -5.09
CA GLU A 243 -15.43 -0.44 -4.24
C GLU A 243 -16.96 -0.42 -4.21
N HIS A 244 -17.57 -0.49 -5.39
CA HIS A 244 -19.01 -0.47 -5.56
C HIS A 244 -19.48 -1.65 -6.41
N VAL A 245 -20.30 -2.53 -5.82
CA VAL A 245 -20.86 -3.69 -6.51
C VAL A 245 -22.35 -3.47 -6.74
N TYR A 246 -22.71 -3.26 -8.00
CA TYR A 246 -24.09 -3.03 -8.43
C TYR A 246 -24.62 -4.30 -9.08
N ALA A 247 -25.92 -4.51 -9.00
CA ALA A 247 -26.58 -5.63 -9.64
C ALA A 247 -27.85 -5.17 -10.36
N VAL A 248 -28.11 -5.79 -11.51
CA VAL A 248 -29.33 -5.54 -12.29
C VAL A 248 -30.16 -6.82 -12.38
N GLY A 249 -31.46 -6.68 -12.09
CA GLY A 249 -32.42 -7.77 -11.99
C GLY A 249 -32.46 -8.43 -10.61
N TYR A 250 -33.40 -9.35 -10.43
CA TYR A 250 -33.61 -10.17 -9.23
C TYR A 250 -33.67 -9.36 -7.92
N THR A 251 -33.55 -10.06 -6.79
CA THR A 251 -33.47 -9.48 -5.44
C THR A 251 -32.07 -9.67 -4.86
N LYS A 252 -31.73 -8.94 -3.80
CA LYS A 252 -30.38 -8.90 -3.21
C LYS A 252 -29.85 -10.27 -2.79
N GLU A 253 -30.73 -11.18 -2.38
CA GLU A 253 -30.41 -12.53 -1.93
C GLU A 253 -29.80 -13.41 -3.05
N HIS A 254 -29.97 -13.01 -4.31
CA HIS A 254 -29.43 -13.73 -5.48
C HIS A 254 -27.97 -13.39 -5.78
N TYR A 255 -27.37 -12.43 -5.05
CA TYR A 255 -26.05 -11.91 -5.34
C TYR A 255 -25.08 -12.06 -4.17
N THR A 256 -23.80 -11.80 -4.45
CA THR A 256 -22.75 -11.73 -3.43
C THR A 256 -23.09 -10.74 -2.31
N SER A 257 -22.64 -11.03 -1.08
CA SER A 257 -22.85 -10.15 0.08
C SER A 257 -22.25 -8.75 -0.07
N TYR A 258 -21.34 -8.56 -1.03
CA TYR A 258 -20.74 -7.27 -1.36
C TYR A 258 -21.65 -6.33 -2.19
N VAL A 259 -22.80 -6.80 -2.69
CA VAL A 259 -23.74 -5.94 -3.44
C VAL A 259 -24.30 -4.83 -2.55
N GLU A 260 -24.00 -3.60 -2.92
CA GLU A 260 -24.53 -2.40 -2.24
C GLU A 260 -25.87 -1.96 -2.83
N LYS A 261 -26.09 -2.19 -4.13
CA LYS A 261 -27.29 -1.72 -4.85
C LYS A 261 -27.79 -2.74 -5.85
N VAL A 262 -29.09 -3.00 -5.80
CA VAL A 262 -29.82 -3.79 -6.81
C VAL A 262 -30.81 -2.87 -7.50
N ILE A 263 -30.82 -2.88 -8.83
CA ILE A 263 -31.81 -2.17 -9.65
C ILE A 263 -32.62 -3.22 -10.40
N SER A 264 -33.89 -3.35 -10.05
CA SER A 264 -34.79 -4.36 -10.61
C SER A 264 -36.23 -3.85 -10.66
N GLY A 265 -37.06 -4.51 -11.48
CA GLY A 265 -38.50 -4.40 -11.48
C GLY A 265 -39.16 -5.78 -11.68
N ASP A 266 -40.49 -5.81 -11.79
CA ASP A 266 -41.28 -7.06 -11.85
C ASP A 266 -41.03 -7.91 -13.11
N GLY A 267 -40.39 -7.34 -14.13
CA GLY A 267 -39.94 -8.04 -15.33
C GLY A 267 -38.91 -7.26 -16.14
N ARG A 268 -38.50 -7.82 -17.28
CA ARG A 268 -37.40 -7.28 -18.11
C ARG A 268 -37.56 -5.80 -18.51
N TYR A 269 -38.79 -5.37 -18.82
CA TYR A 269 -39.05 -4.00 -19.27
C TYR A 269 -38.99 -3.01 -18.10
N SER A 270 -39.65 -3.33 -16.98
CA SER A 270 -39.59 -2.51 -15.77
C SER A 270 -38.19 -2.45 -15.16
N THR A 271 -37.39 -3.52 -15.28
CA THR A 271 -35.97 -3.50 -14.87
C THR A 271 -35.16 -2.52 -15.71
N LEU A 272 -35.35 -2.52 -17.03
CA LEU A 272 -34.68 -1.56 -17.91
C LEU A 272 -35.15 -0.12 -17.60
N GLU A 273 -36.45 0.10 -17.39
CA GLU A 273 -36.98 1.41 -17.00
C GLU A 273 -36.39 1.90 -15.67
N ALA A 274 -36.23 1.01 -14.69
CA ALA A 274 -35.61 1.32 -13.40
C ALA A 274 -34.13 1.73 -13.57
N VAL A 275 -33.39 1.04 -14.44
CA VAL A 275 -32.00 1.42 -14.79
C VAL A 275 -31.96 2.80 -15.46
N LEU A 276 -32.80 3.03 -16.47
CA LEU A 276 -32.83 4.32 -17.17
C LEU A 276 -33.27 5.47 -16.25
N LYS A 277 -34.20 5.20 -15.32
CA LYS A 277 -34.59 6.15 -14.28
C LYS A 277 -33.40 6.47 -13.37
N TYR A 278 -32.68 5.45 -12.90
CA TYR A 278 -31.49 5.64 -12.07
C TYR A 278 -30.44 6.50 -12.77
N ILE A 279 -30.14 6.20 -14.04
CA ILE A 279 -29.19 6.99 -14.84
C ILE A 279 -29.64 8.46 -14.88
N ARG A 280 -30.90 8.73 -15.28
CA ARG A 280 -31.43 10.11 -15.34
C ARG A 280 -31.36 10.87 -14.02
N GLU A 281 -31.55 10.20 -12.90
CA GLU A 281 -31.53 10.81 -11.56
C GLU A 281 -30.11 11.08 -11.05
N ASN A 282 -29.08 10.51 -11.68
CA ASN A 282 -27.69 10.58 -11.22
C ASN A 282 -26.71 11.14 -12.29
N SER A 283 -27.22 11.51 -13.48
CA SER A 283 -26.46 12.18 -14.56
C SER A 283 -26.20 13.66 -14.30
#